data_AF-A0A368DMP5-F1
#
_entry.id   AF-A0A368DMP5-F1
#
_cell.length_a   1.000
_cell.length_b   1.000
_cell.length_c   1.000
_cell.angle_alpha   90.00
_cell.angle_beta   90.00
_cell.angle_gamma   90.00
#
_symmetry.space_group_name_H-M   'P 1'
#
loop_
_entity.id
_entity.type
_entity.pdbx_description
1 polymer ?
#
loop_
_entity_poly.entity_id
_entity_poly.type
_entity_poly.pdbx_seq_one_letter_code
_entity_poly.pdbx_strand_id
1 'polypeptide(L)'
;QHVTSESINILKMLGSGEMKMGAPKLGAGIVDVRDVADAHYNAGYNPEAKGRYITSAHNTDFLEMGMVLLPKYGDKYPLPKKALPKWLLMVVGPMVNKLFSRRFIRNNVNIPWNADNSKIKKELGIHFRPMKETMEDSFQQLIDEGILAKK
;
A
#
# COMPACT_ATOMS: atom_id res chain seq x y z
N GLN A 1 4.69 -7.84 22.34
CA GLN A 1 3.39 -7.86 21.63
C GLN A 1 3.55 -7.00 20.39
N HIS A 2 3.49 -7.55 19.18
CA HIS A 2 3.46 -6.72 17.98
C HIS A 2 2.00 -6.33 17.73
N VAL A 3 1.70 -5.03 17.71
CA VAL A 3 0.41 -4.50 17.29
C VAL A 3 0.14 -5.00 15.86
N THR A 4 -1.01 -5.61 15.62
CA THR A 4 -1.38 -6.11 14.29
C THR A 4 -1.67 -4.92 13.38
N SER A 5 -0.80 -4.66 12.40
CA SER A 5 -0.99 -3.61 11.38
C SER A 5 -0.97 -4.25 10.00
N GLU A 6 -2.04 -4.03 9.23
CA GLU A 6 -2.17 -4.62 7.91
C GLU A 6 -1.21 -3.96 6.90
N SER A 7 -0.96 -2.65 7.03
CA SER A 7 0.05 -1.97 6.21
C SER A 7 1.46 -2.54 6.45
N ILE A 8 1.79 -2.87 7.70
CA ILE A 8 3.05 -3.55 8.03
C ILE A 8 3.09 -4.95 7.42
N ASN A 9 1.99 -5.71 7.49
CA ASN A 9 1.90 -7.05 6.88
C ASN A 9 2.14 -6.98 5.37
N ILE A 10 1.53 -6.04 4.66
CA ILE A 10 1.71 -5.87 3.21
C ILE A 10 3.18 -5.56 2.88
N LEU A 11 3.79 -4.58 3.56
CA LEU A 11 5.21 -4.24 3.35
C LEU A 11 6.13 -5.42 3.69
N LYS A 12 5.81 -6.17 4.74
CA LYS A 12 6.53 -7.39 5.10
C LYS A 12 6.43 -8.44 3.99
N MET A 13 5.25 -8.69 3.42
CA MET A 13 5.08 -9.63 2.31
C MET A 13 5.84 -9.20 1.05
N LEU A 14 5.94 -7.89 0.80
CA LEU A 14 6.75 -7.34 -0.29
C LEU A 14 8.25 -7.60 -0.05
N GLY A 15 8.75 -7.35 1.17
CA GLY A 15 10.16 -7.46 1.52
C GLY A 15 10.65 -8.87 1.92
N SER A 16 9.78 -9.76 2.40
CA SER A 16 10.11 -11.12 2.87
C SER A 16 10.35 -12.11 1.73
N GLY A 17 9.88 -11.78 0.53
CA GLY A 17 9.96 -12.61 -0.67
C GLY A 17 8.75 -13.52 -0.88
N GLU A 18 7.69 -13.37 -0.09
CA GLU A 18 6.40 -14.00 -0.34
C GLU A 18 5.84 -13.62 -1.72
N MET A 19 6.09 -12.38 -2.16
CA MET A 19 5.68 -11.89 -3.49
C MET A 19 6.81 -11.93 -4.54
N LYS A 20 7.97 -12.57 -4.27
CA LYS A 20 9.14 -12.51 -5.17
C LYS A 20 8.86 -13.02 -6.59
N MET A 21 8.00 -14.04 -6.71
CA MET A 21 7.63 -14.65 -8.00
C MET A 21 6.66 -13.77 -8.80
N GLY A 22 6.05 -12.80 -8.13
CA GLY A 22 5.21 -11.76 -8.67
C GLY A 22 4.16 -11.32 -7.65
N ALA A 23 3.74 -10.06 -7.75
CA ALA A 23 2.64 -9.53 -6.93
C ALA A 23 1.33 -9.53 -7.73
N PRO A 24 0.16 -9.74 -7.09
CA PRO A 24 -1.11 -9.46 -7.74
C PRO A 24 -1.24 -7.95 -7.97
N LYS A 25 -1.80 -7.54 -9.11
CA LYS A 25 -2.25 -6.14 -9.29
C LYS A 25 -3.57 -5.93 -8.55
N LEU A 26 -3.48 -5.92 -7.22
CA LEU A 26 -4.59 -5.64 -6.33
C LEU A 26 -4.58 -4.14 -6.03
N GLY A 27 -5.61 -3.43 -6.49
CA GLY A 27 -5.71 -1.98 -6.32
C GLY A 27 -5.70 -1.57 -4.85
N ALA A 28 -4.94 -0.52 -4.53
CA ALA A 28 -4.80 0.04 -3.20
C ALA A 28 -4.72 1.58 -3.27
N GLY A 29 -5.34 2.23 -2.29
CA GLY A 29 -5.10 3.64 -1.99
C GLY A 29 -4.05 3.73 -0.90
N ILE A 30 -3.08 4.62 -1.06
CA ILE A 30 -2.06 4.86 -0.03
C ILE A 30 -2.08 6.32 0.40
N VAL A 31 -1.70 6.55 1.65
CA VAL A 31 -1.50 7.88 2.25
C VAL A 31 -0.44 7.79 3.33
N ASP A 32 0.39 8.82 3.45
CA ASP A 32 1.31 8.95 4.57
C ASP A 32 0.55 9.24 5.87
N VAL A 33 0.93 8.61 6.98
CA VAL A 33 0.29 8.84 8.28
C VAL A 33 0.46 10.29 8.76
N ARG A 34 1.54 10.97 8.35
CA ARG A 34 1.76 12.40 8.63
C ARG A 34 0.70 13.25 7.93
N ASP A 35 0.37 12.95 6.68
CA ASP A 35 -0.71 13.63 5.95
C ASP A 35 -2.08 13.35 6.56
N VAL A 36 -2.29 12.15 7.13
CA VAL A 36 -3.51 11.81 7.87
C VAL A 36 -3.63 12.65 9.15
N ALA A 37 -2.53 12.84 9.87
CA ALA A 37 -2.50 13.70 11.06
C ALA A 37 -2.81 15.15 10.69
N ASP A 38 -2.18 15.68 9.64
CA ASP A 38 -2.44 17.03 9.13
C ASP A 38 -3.91 17.19 8.69
N ALA A 39 -4.48 16.17 8.02
CA ALA A 39 -5.89 16.15 7.64
C ALA A 39 -6.82 16.21 8.85
N HIS A 40 -6.55 15.43 9.90
CA HIS A 40 -7.34 15.47 11.13
C HIS A 40 -7.23 16.82 11.84
N TYR A 41 -6.02 17.37 11.93
CA TYR A 41 -5.80 18.69 12.53
C TYR A 41 -6.54 19.78 11.76
N ASN A 42 -6.32 19.88 10.44
CA ASN A 42 -6.96 20.91 9.62
C ASN A 42 -8.48 20.78 9.60
N ALA A 43 -9.03 19.56 9.58
CA ALA A 43 -10.47 19.34 9.68
C ALA A 43 -11.04 19.75 11.05
N GLY A 44 -10.32 19.46 12.14
CA GLY A 44 -10.77 19.74 13.50
C GLY A 44 -10.79 21.22 13.85
N TYR A 45 -9.91 22.02 13.22
CA TYR A 45 -9.78 23.46 13.50
C TYR A 45 -10.36 24.37 12.41
N ASN A 46 -10.85 23.83 11.30
CA ASN A 46 -11.50 24.61 10.26
C ASN A 46 -13.03 24.63 10.48
N PRO A 47 -13.64 25.77 10.87
CA PRO A 47 -15.08 25.85 11.10
C PRO A 47 -15.92 25.62 9.83
N GLU A 48 -15.33 25.79 8.65
CA GLU A 48 -15.98 25.52 7.37
C GLU A 48 -15.91 24.04 6.96
N ALA A 49 -15.11 23.22 7.67
CA ALA A 49 -14.98 21.80 7.37
C ALA A 49 -16.30 21.08 7.62
N LYS A 50 -16.81 20.38 6.59
CA LYS A 50 -18.11 19.69 6.68
C LYS A 50 -18.17 18.40 5.89
N GLY A 51 -18.88 17.41 6.44
CA GLY A 51 -19.09 16.11 5.82
C GLY A 51 -17.81 15.27 5.77
N ARG A 52 -17.59 14.56 4.65
CA ARG A 52 -16.48 13.62 4.47
C ARG A 52 -15.31 14.23 3.72
N TYR A 53 -14.09 13.88 4.13
CA TYR A 53 -12.84 14.13 3.43
C TYR A 53 -12.15 12.79 3.16
N ILE A 54 -11.71 12.56 1.90
CA ILE A 54 -11.07 11.31 1.50
C ILE A 54 -9.55 11.51 1.58
N THR A 55 -8.93 10.85 2.55
CA THR A 55 -7.49 10.89 2.77
C THR A 55 -6.82 9.73 2.04
N SER A 56 -6.70 9.85 0.71
CA SER A 56 -6.04 8.88 -0.16
C SER A 56 -5.15 9.66 -1.13
N ALA A 57 -3.83 9.53 -1.01
CA ALA A 57 -2.86 10.33 -1.76
C ALA A 57 -2.65 9.79 -3.17
N HIS A 58 -2.35 8.49 -3.28
CA HIS A 58 -2.00 7.83 -4.54
C HIS A 58 -2.88 6.61 -4.78
N ASN A 59 -3.27 6.42 -6.03
CA ASN A 59 -3.94 5.24 -6.54
C ASN A 59 -2.86 4.31 -7.09
N THR A 60 -2.71 3.12 -6.52
CA THR A 60 -1.63 2.18 -6.84
C THR A 60 -2.15 0.75 -6.83
N ASP A 61 -1.28 -0.22 -7.09
CA ASP A 61 -1.47 -1.61 -6.72
C ASP A 61 -0.26 -2.19 -5.95
N PHE A 62 -0.38 -3.42 -5.46
CA PHE A 62 0.69 -4.07 -4.70
C PHE A 62 1.99 -4.27 -5.51
N LEU A 63 1.91 -4.42 -6.83
CA LEU A 63 3.09 -4.51 -7.67
C LEU A 63 3.80 -3.15 -7.76
N GLU A 64 3.05 -2.07 -8.01
CA GLU A 64 3.60 -0.71 -8.05
C GLU A 64 4.22 -0.30 -6.71
N MET A 65 3.59 -0.68 -5.59
CA MET A 65 4.15 -0.52 -4.24
C MET A 65 5.49 -1.25 -4.07
N GLY A 66 5.64 -2.46 -4.61
CA GLY A 66 6.93 -3.17 -4.56
C GLY A 66 7.95 -2.56 -5.52
N MET A 67 7.53 -2.13 -6.70
CA MET A 67 8.39 -1.56 -7.73
C MET A 67 9.01 -0.22 -7.31
N VAL A 68 8.28 0.62 -6.56
CA VAL A 68 8.81 1.90 -6.08
C VAL A 68 9.98 1.75 -5.11
N LEU A 69 10.06 0.60 -4.43
CA LEU A 69 11.14 0.24 -3.48
C LEU A 69 12.37 -0.36 -4.17
N LEU A 70 12.25 -0.85 -5.42
CA LEU A 70 13.33 -1.52 -6.13
C LEU A 70 14.62 -0.70 -6.25
N PRO A 71 14.59 0.61 -6.59
CA PRO A 71 15.82 1.37 -6.77
C PRO A 71 16.71 1.45 -5.53
N LYS A 72 16.12 1.39 -4.32
CA LYS A 72 16.85 1.52 -3.05
C LYS A 72 17.11 0.18 -2.37
N TYR A 73 16.17 -0.76 -2.48
CA TYR A 73 16.17 -2.00 -1.69
C TYR A 73 16.26 -3.29 -2.52
N GLY A 74 16.11 -3.21 -3.85
CA GLY A 74 15.97 -4.37 -4.74
C GLY A 74 17.16 -5.33 -4.80
N ASP A 75 18.35 -4.89 -4.39
CA ASP A 75 19.55 -5.73 -4.32
C ASP A 75 19.63 -6.55 -3.02
N LYS A 76 18.98 -6.06 -1.94
CA LYS A 76 19.05 -6.65 -0.58
C LYS A 76 17.77 -7.37 -0.18
N TYR A 77 16.67 -7.08 -0.86
CA TYR A 77 15.35 -7.60 -0.54
C TYR A 77 14.66 -8.18 -1.79
N PRO A 78 14.01 -9.36 -1.67
CA PRO A 78 13.34 -10.06 -2.78
C PRO A 78 11.99 -9.43 -3.18
N LEU A 79 12.01 -8.14 -3.53
CA LEU A 79 10.84 -7.37 -3.95
C LEU A 79 10.25 -7.89 -5.28
N PRO A 80 8.92 -7.78 -5.49
CA PRO A 80 8.29 -8.20 -6.73
C PRO A 80 8.72 -7.30 -7.91
N LYS A 81 9.02 -7.93 -9.05
CA LYS A 81 9.41 -7.25 -10.30
C LYS A 81 8.39 -7.40 -11.42
N LYS A 82 7.34 -8.21 -11.21
CA LYS A 82 6.35 -8.56 -12.24
C LYS A 82 5.00 -8.91 -11.62
N ALA A 83 3.95 -8.81 -12.42
CA ALA A 83 2.62 -9.25 -12.03
C ALA A 83 2.48 -10.78 -12.09
N LEU A 84 1.73 -11.36 -11.16
CA LEU A 84 1.26 -12.74 -11.31
C LEU A 84 0.08 -12.78 -12.30
N PRO A 85 0.07 -13.70 -13.28
CA PRO A 85 -1.07 -13.87 -14.18
C PRO A 85 -2.35 -14.19 -13.40
N LYS A 86 -3.46 -13.51 -13.74
CA LYS A 86 -4.75 -13.68 -13.04
C LYS A 86 -5.26 -15.12 -13.07
N TRP A 87 -5.08 -15.84 -14.17
CA TRP A 87 -5.47 -17.25 -14.27
C TRP A 87 -4.71 -18.13 -13.26
N LEU A 88 -3.42 -17.86 -13.05
CA LEU A 88 -2.61 -18.61 -12.10
C LEU A 88 -3.10 -18.35 -10.68
N LEU A 89 -3.36 -17.09 -10.34
CA LEU A 89 -3.97 -16.71 -9.06
C LEU A 89 -5.31 -17.43 -8.83
N MET A 90 -6.18 -17.54 -9.85
CA MET A 90 -7.47 -18.25 -9.74
C MET A 90 -7.32 -19.75 -9.38
N VAL A 91 -6.18 -20.35 -9.73
CA VAL A 91 -5.85 -21.75 -9.39
C VAL A 91 -5.20 -21.81 -8.02
N VAL A 92 -4.09 -21.09 -7.81
CA VAL A 92 -3.24 -21.24 -6.61
C VAL A 92 -3.71 -20.43 -5.41
N GLY A 93 -4.33 -19.28 -5.64
CA GLY A 93 -4.75 -18.33 -4.59
C GLY A 93 -5.60 -18.98 -3.49
N PRO A 94 -6.69 -19.70 -3.83
CA PRO A 94 -7.54 -20.36 -2.83
C PRO A 94 -6.81 -21.43 -2.00
N MET A 95 -5.72 -22.01 -2.52
CA MET A 95 -4.93 -23.03 -1.83
C MET A 95 -3.90 -22.43 -0.86
N VAL A 96 -3.39 -21.24 -1.19
CA VAL A 96 -2.32 -20.57 -0.43
C VAL A 96 -2.88 -19.68 0.67
N ASN A 97 -4.00 -19.00 0.44
CA ASN A 97 -4.57 -18.09 1.41
C ASN A 97 -6.09 -17.98 1.23
N LYS A 98 -6.84 -18.22 2.31
CA LYS A 98 -8.32 -18.20 2.32
C LYS A 98 -8.91 -16.86 1.89
N LEU A 99 -8.19 -15.74 2.05
CA LEU A 99 -8.59 -14.41 1.59
C LEU A 99 -8.61 -14.34 0.05
N PHE A 100 -7.77 -15.11 -0.64
CA PHE A 100 -7.69 -15.17 -2.09
C PHE A 100 -8.66 -16.19 -2.69
N SER A 101 -9.93 -16.13 -2.30
CA SER A 101 -10.98 -16.92 -2.96
C SER A 101 -11.09 -16.60 -4.46
N ARG A 102 -11.58 -17.55 -5.27
CA ARG A 102 -11.83 -17.31 -6.71
C ARG A 102 -12.70 -16.09 -6.96
N ARG A 103 -13.72 -15.87 -6.12
CA ARG A 103 -14.60 -14.70 -6.19
C ARG A 103 -13.82 -13.41 -5.91
N PHE A 104 -12.99 -13.39 -4.88
CA PHE A 104 -12.16 -12.24 -4.55
C PHE A 104 -11.21 -11.89 -5.70
N ILE A 105 -10.48 -12.88 -6.22
CA ILE A 105 -9.52 -12.67 -7.31
C ILE A 105 -10.22 -12.14 -8.56
N ARG A 106 -11.35 -12.74 -8.93
CA ARG A 106 -12.14 -12.30 -10.09
C ARG A 106 -12.52 -10.83 -9.98
N ASN A 107 -12.97 -10.41 -8.80
CA ASN A 107 -13.58 -9.10 -8.57
C ASN A 107 -12.58 -8.00 -8.18
N ASN A 108 -11.34 -8.33 -7.79
CA ASN A 108 -10.39 -7.33 -7.28
C ASN A 108 -9.04 -7.30 -8.02
N VAL A 109 -8.56 -8.42 -8.58
CA VAL A 109 -7.28 -8.44 -9.29
C VAL A 109 -7.43 -7.83 -10.69
N ASN A 110 -6.50 -6.94 -11.03
CA ASN A 110 -6.53 -6.08 -12.22
C ASN A 110 -7.69 -5.09 -12.26
N ILE A 111 -8.28 -4.77 -11.10
CA ILE A 111 -9.30 -3.73 -10.98
C ILE A 111 -8.62 -2.51 -10.33
N PRO A 112 -8.62 -1.34 -11.00
CA PRO A 112 -7.94 -0.16 -10.47
C PRO A 112 -8.67 0.37 -9.22
N TRP A 113 -7.89 0.75 -8.21
CA TRP A 113 -8.40 1.52 -7.08
C TRP A 113 -8.34 3.00 -7.43
N ASN A 114 -9.45 3.73 -7.30
CA ASN A 114 -9.49 5.15 -7.58
C ASN A 114 -10.23 5.89 -6.47
N ALA A 115 -9.57 6.87 -5.87
CA ALA A 115 -10.15 7.80 -4.91
C ALA A 115 -10.00 9.24 -5.41
N ASP A 116 -11.08 10.02 -5.32
CA ASP A 116 -11.03 11.47 -5.56
C ASP A 116 -10.70 12.19 -4.25
N ASN A 117 -9.53 12.85 -4.24
CA ASN A 117 -9.02 13.64 -3.13
C ASN A 117 -9.03 15.15 -3.42
N SER A 118 -9.77 15.61 -4.43
CA SER A 118 -9.86 17.02 -4.80
C SER A 118 -10.39 17.90 -3.66
N LYS A 119 -11.42 17.43 -2.96
CA LYS A 119 -12.05 18.17 -1.86
C LYS A 119 -11.08 18.43 -0.70
N ILE A 120 -10.34 17.42 -0.25
CA ILE A 120 -9.43 17.57 0.90
C ILE A 120 -8.25 18.49 0.57
N LYS A 121 -7.75 18.44 -0.67
CA LYS A 121 -6.74 19.39 -1.17
C LYS A 121 -7.26 20.82 -1.18
N LYS A 122 -8.49 21.02 -1.69
CA LYS A 122 -9.12 22.35 -1.82
C LYS A 122 -9.51 22.98 -0.49
N GLU A 123 -10.20 22.22 0.37
CA GLU A 123 -10.85 22.77 1.57
C GLU A 123 -9.99 22.65 2.83
N LEU A 124 -9.11 21.65 2.92
CA LEU A 124 -8.22 21.46 4.07
C LEU A 124 -6.75 21.79 3.76
N GLY A 125 -6.44 22.22 2.53
CA GLY A 125 -5.07 22.59 2.14
C GLY A 125 -4.07 21.44 2.23
N ILE A 126 -4.52 20.19 2.11
CA ILE A 126 -3.63 19.03 2.27
C ILE A 126 -2.76 18.84 1.03
N HIS A 127 -1.46 18.80 1.27
CA HIS A 127 -0.44 18.48 0.28
C HIS A 127 0.14 17.10 0.58
N PHE A 128 -0.29 16.10 -0.18
CA PHE A 128 0.15 14.73 0.07
C PHE A 128 1.62 14.52 -0.28
N ARG A 129 2.33 13.77 0.57
CA ARG A 129 3.70 13.34 0.36
C ARG A 129 3.82 12.38 -0.85
N PRO A 130 4.96 12.36 -1.55
CA PRO A 130 5.19 11.41 -2.63
C PRO A 130 5.15 9.96 -2.14
N MET A 131 4.53 9.06 -2.93
CA MET A 131 4.46 7.63 -2.61
C MET A 131 5.82 7.03 -2.25
N LYS A 132 6.86 7.38 -3.02
CA LYS A 132 8.21 6.87 -2.83
C LYS A 132 8.74 7.17 -1.42
N GLU A 133 8.56 8.40 -0.95
CA GLU A 133 9.00 8.82 0.40
C GLU A 133 8.30 8.00 1.47
N THR A 134 6.96 7.97 1.45
CA THR A 134 6.14 7.19 2.40
C THR A 134 6.52 5.71 2.43
N MET A 135 6.70 5.10 1.25
CA MET A 135 7.03 3.69 1.13
C MET A 135 8.46 3.42 1.62
N GLU A 136 9.43 4.26 1.27
CA GLU A 136 10.81 4.09 1.69
C GLU A 136 10.99 4.29 3.20
N ASP A 137 10.33 5.29 3.79
CA ASP A 137 10.35 5.56 5.25
C ASP A 137 9.76 4.38 6.02
N SER A 138 8.57 3.92 5.60
CA SER A 138 7.90 2.79 6.24
C SER A 138 8.71 1.50 6.09
N PHE A 139 9.29 1.24 4.92
CA PHE A 139 10.10 0.05 4.69
C PHE A 139 11.40 0.09 5.50
N GLN A 140 12.05 1.26 5.61
CA GLN A 140 13.23 1.44 6.44
C GLN A 140 12.94 1.16 7.91
N GLN A 141 11.79 1.64 8.43
CA GLN A 141 11.37 1.34 9.80
C GLN A 141 11.25 -0.17 10.05
N LEU A 142 10.75 -0.96 9.10
CA LEU A 142 10.68 -2.42 9.26
C LEU A 142 12.06 -3.09 9.28
N ILE A 143 13.06 -2.50 8.63
CA ILE A 143 14.45 -2.97 8.68
C ILE A 143 15.04 -2.65 10.04
N ASP A 144 14.86 -1.41 10.52
CA ASP A 144 15.43 -0.91 11.77
C ASP A 144 14.87 -1.66 12.99
N GLU A 145 13.59 -2.00 12.96
CA GLU A 145 12.90 -2.81 13.99
C GLU A 145 13.19 -4.32 13.87
N GLY A 146 14.03 -4.75 12.92
CA GLY A 146 14.38 -6.15 12.71
C GLY A 146 13.23 -7.04 12.20
N ILE A 147 12.12 -6.44 11.74
CA ILE A 147 10.97 -7.15 11.17
C ILE A 147 11.34 -7.72 9.80
N LEU A 148 12.17 -7.01 9.04
CA LEU A 148 12.72 -7.44 7.75
C LEU A 148 14.23 -7.72 7.86
N ALA A 149 14.60 -8.99 7.83
CA ALA A 149 15.99 -9.40 7.72
C ALA A 149 16.50 -9.23 6.27
N LYS A 150 17.72 -8.70 6.13
CA LYS A 150 18.45 -8.71 4.84
C LYS A 150 18.64 -10.16 4.38
N LYS A 151 18.46 -10.42 3.09
CA LYS A 151 18.76 -11.73 2.49
C LYS A 151 20.06 -11.69 1.71
#